data_AF-A0A229QYU1-F1
#
_entry.id   AF-A0A229QYU1-F1
#
_cell.length_a   1.000
_cell.length_b   1.000
_cell.length_c   1.000
_cell.angle_alpha   90.00
_cell.angle_beta   90.00
_cell.angle_gamma   90.00
#
_symmetry.space_group_name_H-M   'P 1'
#
loop_
_entity.id
_entity.type
_entity.pdbx_description
1 polymer ?
#
loop_
_entity_poly.entity_id
_entity_poly.type
_entity_poly.pdbx_seq_one_letter_code
_entity_poly.pdbx_strand_id
1 'polypeptide(L)'
;HPRVGRWLQLGGHCEPGDATLADAALREAREESGIEDLAIDPAPVHLDVHPITCSLGVPTRHFDVRFVVRAPRGAQPVQSDESDDLRWWPVNSLPKGSEDLAELVEAALPASSAG
;
A
#
# COMPACT_ATOMS: atom_id res chain seq x y z
N HIS A 1 -9.84 -6.92 0.29
CA HIS A 1 -10.50 -5.63 0.06
C HIS A 1 -11.93 -5.86 -0.45
N PRO A 2 -12.95 -5.35 0.27
CA PRO A 2 -14.35 -5.77 0.11
C PRO A 2 -14.91 -5.58 -1.31
N ARG A 3 -14.45 -4.52 -2.01
CA ARG A 3 -14.97 -4.21 -3.36
C ARG A 3 -14.45 -5.12 -4.47
N VAL A 4 -13.28 -5.73 -4.29
CA VAL A 4 -12.61 -6.51 -5.35
C VAL A 4 -12.34 -7.96 -4.98
N GLY A 5 -12.53 -8.34 -3.70
CA GLY A 5 -12.33 -9.71 -3.22
C GLY A 5 -10.90 -10.22 -3.39
N ARG A 6 -9.91 -9.31 -3.38
CA ARG A 6 -8.48 -9.58 -3.57
C ARG A 6 -7.64 -8.94 -2.49
N TRP A 7 -6.41 -9.45 -2.33
CA TRP A 7 -5.36 -8.84 -1.52
C TRP A 7 -4.77 -7.65 -2.28
N LEU A 8 -4.56 -6.55 -1.57
CA LEU A 8 -3.96 -5.31 -2.08
C LEU A 8 -2.98 -4.78 -1.03
N GLN A 9 -2.09 -3.89 -1.46
CA GLN A 9 -1.35 -3.04 -0.53
C GLN A 9 -2.30 -2.03 0.17
N LEU A 10 -1.87 -1.52 1.33
CA LEU A 10 -2.52 -0.38 1.99
C LEU A 10 -2.41 0.88 1.14
N GLY A 11 -3.38 1.77 1.24
CA GLY A 11 -3.32 3.10 0.64
C GLY A 11 -4.69 3.69 0.34
N GLY A 12 -4.73 5.01 0.33
CA GLY A 12 -5.94 5.77 0.04
C GLY A 12 -5.64 7.09 -0.68
N HIS A 13 -6.52 8.07 -0.50
CA HIS A 13 -6.43 9.34 -1.22
C HIS A 13 -5.64 10.38 -0.43
N CYS A 14 -5.05 11.32 -1.15
CA CYS A 14 -4.52 12.53 -0.52
C CYS A 14 -5.66 13.36 0.07
N GLU A 15 -5.45 13.87 1.26
CA GLU A 15 -6.32 14.80 1.95
C GLU A 15 -5.73 16.22 1.95
N PRO A 16 -6.55 17.28 2.12
CA PRO A 16 -6.06 18.66 2.16
C PRO A 16 -5.02 18.94 3.25
N GLY A 17 -4.95 18.10 4.29
CA GLY A 17 -3.99 18.22 5.39
C GLY A 17 -2.62 17.60 5.10
N ASP A 18 -2.48 16.80 4.04
CA ASP A 18 -1.22 16.13 3.72
C ASP A 18 -0.23 17.12 3.09
N ALA A 19 0.91 17.34 3.75
CA ALA A 19 1.93 18.26 3.25
C ALA A 19 2.70 17.68 2.05
N THR A 20 2.83 16.36 1.99
CA THR A 20 3.50 15.63 0.92
C THR A 20 2.76 14.32 0.60
N LEU A 21 3.07 13.72 -0.57
CA LEU A 21 2.56 12.38 -0.93
C LEU A 21 3.05 11.30 0.04
N ALA A 22 4.26 11.47 0.59
CA ALA A 22 4.77 10.56 1.61
C ALA A 22 3.99 10.69 2.93
N ASP A 23 3.60 11.90 3.32
CA ASP A 23 2.76 12.11 4.50
C ASP A 23 1.39 11.45 4.33
N ALA A 24 0.77 11.60 3.15
CA ALA A 24 -0.48 10.91 2.82
C ALA A 24 -0.32 9.39 2.91
N ALA A 25 0.71 8.83 2.26
CA ALA A 25 0.96 7.39 2.28
C ALA A 25 1.23 6.85 3.70
N LEU A 26 1.95 7.60 4.54
CA LEU A 26 2.21 7.21 5.92
C LEU A 26 0.93 7.29 6.78
N ARG A 27 0.10 8.31 6.60
CA ARG A 27 -1.20 8.44 7.29
C ARG A 27 -2.11 7.26 6.96
N GLU A 28 -2.34 7.00 5.67
CA GLU A 28 -3.17 5.87 5.22
C GLU A 28 -2.65 4.53 5.74
N ALA A 29 -1.32 4.33 5.72
CA ALA A 29 -0.72 3.12 6.27
C ALA A 29 -1.00 2.97 7.77
N ARG A 30 -1.02 4.06 8.56
CA ARG A 30 -1.39 4.02 9.98
C ARG A 30 -2.88 3.73 10.15
N GLU A 31 -3.74 4.43 9.42
CA GLU A 31 -5.19 4.32 9.52
C GLU A 31 -5.68 2.89 9.18
N GLU A 32 -5.15 2.30 8.12
CA GLU A 32 -5.59 0.97 7.69
C GLU A 32 -4.93 -0.19 8.44
N SER A 33 -3.74 0.02 9.01
CA SER A 33 -3.01 -1.03 9.74
C SER A 33 -3.07 -0.95 11.26
N GLY A 34 -3.47 0.19 11.82
CA GLY A 34 -3.44 0.45 13.26
C GLY A 34 -2.03 0.46 13.88
N ILE A 35 -0.97 0.53 13.07
CA ILE A 35 0.42 0.57 13.57
C ILE A 35 0.88 2.02 13.59
N GLU A 36 1.13 2.57 14.79
CA GLU A 36 1.54 3.98 14.93
C GLU A 36 3.01 4.22 14.57
N ASP A 37 3.89 3.32 14.99
CA ASP A 37 5.36 3.46 14.93
C ASP A 37 5.95 3.13 13.54
N LEU A 38 5.22 3.45 12.47
CA LEU A 38 5.67 3.28 11.09
C LEU A 38 6.71 4.32 10.67
N ALA A 39 7.69 3.89 9.89
CA ALA A 39 8.68 4.75 9.24
C ALA A 39 8.58 4.64 7.72
N ILE A 40 8.55 5.78 7.03
CA ILE A 40 8.44 5.84 5.57
C ILE A 40 9.78 6.22 4.93
N ASP A 41 10.09 5.60 3.79
CA ASP A 41 11.08 6.12 2.85
C ASP A 41 10.43 7.21 1.99
N PRO A 42 10.89 8.48 2.04
CA PRO A 42 10.23 9.57 1.34
C PRO A 42 10.42 9.51 -0.19
N ALA A 43 11.24 8.58 -0.72
CA ALA A 43 11.37 8.38 -2.15
C ALA A 43 10.27 7.43 -2.67
N PRO A 44 9.50 7.83 -3.70
CA PRO A 44 8.56 6.91 -4.34
C PRO A 44 9.32 5.81 -5.07
N VAL A 45 8.84 4.58 -4.95
CA VAL A 45 9.45 3.39 -5.57
C VAL A 45 8.71 2.90 -6.81
N HIS A 46 7.44 3.28 -6.93
CA HIS A 46 6.60 2.82 -8.03
C HIS A 46 5.52 3.85 -8.36
N LEU A 47 5.25 4.03 -9.66
CA LEU A 47 4.17 4.86 -10.17
C LEU A 47 3.24 3.99 -11.01
N ASP A 48 1.94 4.08 -10.77
CA ASP A 48 0.95 3.33 -11.54
C ASP A 48 -0.19 4.24 -12.01
N VAL A 49 -0.75 3.92 -13.18
CA VAL A 49 -1.95 4.57 -13.69
C VAL A 49 -2.90 3.52 -14.21
N HIS A 50 -4.02 3.35 -13.53
CA HIS A 50 -5.02 2.37 -13.89
C HIS A 50 -6.43 2.97 -13.96
N PRO A 51 -7.29 2.46 -14.86
CA PRO A 51 -8.67 2.91 -14.93
C PRO A 51 -9.46 2.39 -13.74
N ILE A 52 -10.37 3.21 -13.23
CA ILE A 52 -11.34 2.80 -12.23
C ILE A 52 -12.69 3.47 -12.50
N THR A 53 -13.76 2.78 -12.13
CA THR A 53 -15.08 3.42 -12.04
C THR A 53 -15.30 3.80 -10.59
N CYS A 54 -15.17 5.08 -10.27
CA CYS A 54 -15.44 5.58 -8.92
C CYS A 54 -16.93 5.49 -8.58
N SER A 55 -17.27 5.77 -7.33
CA SER A 55 -18.64 5.75 -6.79
C SER A 55 -19.66 6.57 -7.60
N LEU A 56 -19.21 7.51 -8.42
CA LEU A 56 -20.05 8.34 -9.30
C LEU A 56 -20.39 7.67 -10.64
N GLY A 57 -19.90 6.47 -10.93
CA GLY A 57 -20.20 5.73 -12.17
C GLY A 57 -19.51 6.26 -13.43
N VAL A 58 -18.65 7.28 -13.29
CA VAL A 58 -17.88 7.84 -14.40
C VAL A 58 -16.52 7.15 -14.48
N PRO A 59 -16.09 6.68 -15.67
CA PRO A 59 -14.73 6.19 -15.86
C PRO A 59 -13.72 7.29 -15.53
N THR A 60 -12.87 7.00 -14.56
CA THR A 60 -11.75 7.85 -14.18
C THR A 60 -10.45 7.03 -14.18
N ARG A 61 -9.34 7.67 -13.81
CA ARG A 61 -8.05 7.03 -13.59
C ARG A 61 -7.59 7.33 -12.19
N HIS A 62 -7.02 6.32 -11.55
CA HIS A 62 -6.18 6.53 -10.40
C HIS A 62 -4.74 6.74 -10.85
N PHE A 63 -4.07 7.63 -10.12
CA PHE A 63 -2.64 7.89 -10.25
C PHE A 63 -2.03 7.52 -8.90
N ASP A 64 -1.34 6.39 -8.85
CA ASP A 64 -0.76 5.92 -7.60
C ASP A 64 0.71 6.31 -7.55
N VAL A 65 1.10 6.91 -6.42
CA VAL A 65 2.50 7.11 -6.06
C VAL A 65 2.78 6.27 -4.83
N ARG A 66 3.60 5.24 -4.98
CA ARG A 66 3.77 4.20 -3.95
C ARG A 66 5.14 4.32 -3.29
N PHE A 67 5.15 4.14 -1.98
CA PHE A 67 6.30 4.31 -1.10
C PHE A 67 6.58 3.04 -0.30
N VAL A 68 7.79 2.94 0.26
CA VAL A 68 8.13 1.87 1.19
C VAL A 68 7.89 2.34 2.62
N VAL A 69 6.99 1.67 3.31
CA VAL A 69 6.73 1.87 4.74
C VAL A 69 7.24 0.65 5.52
N ARG A 70 7.93 0.90 6.63
CA ARG A 70 8.54 -0.12 7.48
C ARG A 70 7.91 -0.07 8.86
N ALA A 71 7.38 -1.22 9.28
CA ALA A 71 6.91 -1.43 10.64
C ALA A 71 8.05 -1.95 11.55
N PRO A 72 7.99 -1.66 12.86
CA PRO A 72 8.95 -2.22 13.80
C PRO A 72 8.78 -3.73 13.89
N ARG A 73 9.87 -4.43 14.22
CA ARG A 73 9.84 -5.88 14.36
C ARG A 73 8.82 -6.28 15.44
N GLY A 74 7.92 -7.19 15.07
CA GLY A 74 6.88 -7.69 15.98
C GLY A 74 5.58 -6.87 15.99
N ALA A 75 5.50 -5.79 15.20
CA ALA A 75 4.25 -5.07 15.01
C ALA A 75 3.11 -6.00 14.58
N GLN A 76 1.98 -5.89 15.27
CA GLN A 76 0.77 -6.64 14.96
C GLN A 76 -0.20 -5.71 14.23
N PRO A 77 -0.60 -6.04 13.00
CA PRO A 77 -1.55 -5.21 12.27
C PRO A 77 -2.95 -5.39 12.88
N VAL A 78 -3.69 -4.30 12.94
CA VAL A 78 -5.09 -4.24 13.31
C VAL A 78 -5.84 -3.71 12.10
N GLN A 79 -6.70 -4.54 11.50
CA GLN A 79 -7.45 -4.12 10.31
C GLN A 79 -8.40 -2.97 10.64
N SER A 80 -8.58 -2.05 9.70
CA SER A 80 -9.69 -1.10 9.70
C SER A 80 -10.96 -1.73 9.09
N ASP A 81 -12.06 -0.98 9.10
CA ASP A 81 -13.32 -1.35 8.45
C ASP A 81 -13.23 -1.33 6.91
N GLU A 82 -12.12 -0.85 6.34
CA GLU A 82 -11.88 -0.80 4.89
C GLU A 82 -11.39 -2.13 4.31
N SER A 83 -10.96 -3.05 5.18
CA SER A 83 -10.39 -4.34 4.81
C SER A 83 -11.22 -5.50 5.36
N ASP A 84 -11.39 -6.55 4.55
CA ASP A 84 -11.97 -7.82 5.02
C ASP A 84 -11.01 -8.56 5.97
N ASP A 85 -9.70 -8.40 5.75
CA ASP A 85 -8.61 -9.06 6.48
C ASP A 85 -7.30 -8.27 6.23
N LEU A 86 -6.36 -8.31 7.17
CA LEU A 86 -5.04 -7.69 7.07
C LEU A 86 -3.97 -8.59 7.67
N ARG A 87 -2.92 -8.91 6.91
CA ARG A 87 -1.90 -9.89 7.31
C ARG A 87 -0.51 -9.55 6.80
N TRP A 88 0.49 -9.98 7.58
CA TRP A 88 1.86 -10.11 7.12
C TRP A 88 2.03 -11.34 6.24
N TRP A 89 2.70 -11.18 5.11
CA TRP A 89 3.08 -12.26 4.20
C TRP A 89 4.58 -12.20 3.92
N PRO A 90 5.27 -13.35 3.81
CA PRO A 90 6.61 -13.37 3.23
C PRO A 90 6.56 -12.86 1.79
N VAL A 91 7.48 -11.98 1.42
CA VAL A 91 7.54 -11.36 0.07
C VAL A 91 7.65 -12.39 -1.07
N ASN A 92 8.20 -13.57 -0.78
CA ASN A 92 8.34 -14.69 -1.72
C ASN A 92 7.23 -15.75 -1.57
N SER A 93 6.20 -15.48 -0.78
CA SER A 93 5.11 -16.41 -0.48
C SER A 93 3.79 -15.68 -0.29
N LEU A 94 3.48 -14.79 -1.25
CA LEU A 94 2.20 -14.10 -1.31
C LEU A 94 1.04 -15.09 -1.57
N PRO A 95 -0.17 -14.78 -1.12
CA PRO A 95 -1.33 -15.62 -1.38
C PRO A 95 -1.67 -15.63 -2.88
N LYS A 96 -2.23 -16.75 -3.36
CA LYS A 96 -2.68 -16.90 -4.75
C LYS A 96 -3.67 -15.77 -5.13
N GLY A 97 -3.56 -15.23 -6.34
CA GLY A 97 -4.38 -14.07 -6.76
C GLY A 97 -3.77 -12.71 -6.40
N SER A 98 -2.48 -12.68 -6.03
CA SER A 98 -1.71 -11.46 -5.71
C SER A 98 -0.57 -11.22 -6.72
N GLU A 99 -0.65 -11.82 -7.91
CA GLU A 99 0.37 -11.71 -8.95
C GLU A 99 0.60 -10.24 -9.34
N ASP A 100 -0.45 -9.43 -9.28
CA ASP A 100 -0.50 -7.99 -9.51
C ASP A 100 0.41 -7.20 -8.53
N LEU A 101 0.80 -7.80 -7.40
CA LEU A 101 1.67 -7.18 -6.40
C LEU A 101 3.17 -7.47 -6.61
N ALA A 102 3.53 -8.37 -7.55
CA ALA A 102 4.91 -8.80 -7.74
C ALA A 102 5.83 -7.63 -8.11
N GLU A 103 5.44 -6.80 -9.08
CA GLU A 103 6.20 -5.63 -9.51
C GLU A 103 6.38 -4.62 -8.37
N LEU A 104 5.33 -4.40 -7.57
CA LEU A 104 5.39 -3.53 -6.40
C LEU A 104 6.37 -4.05 -5.34
N VAL A 105 6.33 -5.36 -5.06
CA VAL A 105 7.25 -5.99 -4.11
C VAL A 105 8.69 -5.91 -4.60
N GLU A 106 8.94 -6.19 -5.88
CA GLU A 106 10.27 -6.08 -6.48
C GLU A 106 10.81 -4.64 -6.38
N ALA A 107 9.98 -3.63 -6.66
CA ALA A 107 10.36 -2.22 -6.55
C ALA A 107 10.67 -1.80 -5.09
N ALA A 108 10.05 -2.43 -4.11
CA ALA A 108 10.24 -2.15 -2.69
C ALA A 108 11.47 -2.84 -2.08
N LEU A 109 11.95 -3.93 -2.70
CA LEU A 109 13.13 -4.65 -2.21
C LEU A 109 14.39 -3.85 -2.54
N PRO A 110 15.34 -3.73 -1.59
CA PRO A 110 16.64 -3.15 -1.91
C PRO A 110 17.26 -3.98 -3.03
N ALA A 111 17.84 -3.29 -4.03
CA ALA A 111 18.61 -3.96 -5.06
C ALA A 111 19.64 -4.86 -4.38
N SER A 112 19.63 -6.16 -4.71
CA SER A 112 20.64 -7.09 -4.22
C SER A 112 22.00 -6.49 -4.53
N SER A 113 22.71 -6.02 -3.50
CA SER A 113 24.10 -5.61 -3.65
C SER A 113 24.85 -6.86 -4.11
N ALA A 114 25.26 -6.85 -5.38
CA ALA A 114 26.20 -7.83 -5.91
C ALA A 114 27.46 -7.74 -5.04
N GLY A 115 27.61 -8.70 -4.13
CA GLY A 115 28.82 -8.93 -3.36
C GLY A 115 29.83 -9.73 -4.17
#